data_AF-A0A6G1CN14-F1
#
_entry.id   AF-A0A6G1CN14-F1
#
_cell.length_a   1.000
_cell.length_b   1.000
_cell.length_c   1.000
_cell.angle_alpha   90.00
_cell.angle_beta   90.00
_cell.angle_gamma   90.00
#
_symmetry.space_group_name_H-M   'P 1'
#
loop_
_entity.id
_entity.type
_entity.pdbx_description
1 polymer ?
#
loop_
_entity_poly.entity_id
_entity_poly.type
_entity_poly.pdbx_seq_one_letter_code
_entity_poly.pdbx_strand_id
1 'polypeptide(L)'
;IEESVQEILLNLKEIVLRSNLYGVRDASICVKGPRYITAQDIMLPPSVEIVDTAQPIANLTEPMDFRIKLRIKRDRGYHTEVRKNAQDGSYPIDAVSMPVRNVNYSIFSCGNGNAKYEILFVEIWTNGSLTPKEALYEASRNLIDLFLPFLHTEEEGTRFQENKN
;
A
#
# COMPACT_ATOMS: atom_id res chain seq x y z
N ILE A 1 29.86 -8.17 5.69
CA ILE A 1 28.69 -7.29 5.49
C ILE A 1 28.84 -6.16 6.48
N GLU A 2 28.68 -4.92 6.04
CA GLU A 2 28.85 -3.74 6.88
C GLU A 2 27.67 -3.55 7.84
N GLU A 3 26.45 -3.77 7.35
CA GLU A 3 25.21 -3.60 8.09
C GLU A 3 24.88 -4.79 8.99
N SER A 4 24.28 -4.49 10.13
CA SER A 4 23.63 -5.44 11.02
C SER A 4 22.33 -6.00 10.45
N VAL A 5 21.84 -7.11 11.00
CA VAL A 5 20.54 -7.69 10.61
C VAL A 5 19.41 -6.67 10.78
N GLN A 6 19.44 -5.89 11.85
CA GLN A 6 18.43 -4.88 12.16
C GLN A 6 18.42 -3.74 11.12
N GLU A 7 19.59 -3.28 10.68
CA GLU A 7 19.73 -2.27 9.63
C GLU A 7 19.22 -2.80 8.29
N ILE A 8 19.56 -4.04 7.93
CA ILE A 8 19.05 -4.68 6.72
C ILE A 8 17.51 -4.76 6.76
N LEU A 9 16.94 -5.16 7.89
CA LEU A 9 15.47 -5.20 8.05
C LEU A 9 14.83 -3.81 7.92
N LEU A 10 15.48 -2.77 8.45
CA LEU A 10 15.01 -1.39 8.32
C LEU A 10 15.10 -0.91 6.87
N ASN A 11 16.21 -1.19 6.18
CA ASN A 11 16.41 -0.86 4.78
C ASN A 11 15.37 -1.57 3.88
N LEU A 12 15.09 -2.84 4.13
CA LEU A 12 14.04 -3.60 3.43
C LEU A 12 12.65 -3.04 3.69
N LYS A 13 12.38 -2.48 4.88
CA LYS A 13 11.10 -1.85 5.23
C LYS A 13 10.84 -0.56 4.46
N GLU A 14 11.90 0.19 4.12
CA GLU A 14 11.79 1.43 3.33
C GLU A 14 11.51 1.18 1.84
N ILE A 15 11.71 -0.05 1.35
CA ILE A 15 11.44 -0.39 -0.05
C ILE A 15 9.95 -0.28 -0.34
N VAL A 16 9.61 0.65 -1.23
CA VAL A 16 8.23 0.84 -1.70
C VAL A 16 7.96 -0.10 -2.88
N LEU A 17 6.97 -0.97 -2.70
CA LEU A 17 6.52 -1.93 -3.70
C LEU A 17 5.16 -1.53 -4.27
N ARG A 18 4.99 -1.71 -5.57
CA ARG A 18 3.71 -1.65 -6.28
C ARG A 18 3.34 -3.06 -6.73
N SER A 19 2.09 -3.45 -6.52
CA SER A 19 1.55 -4.73 -7.01
C SER A 19 0.11 -4.51 -7.43
N ASN A 20 -0.31 -5.17 -8.51
CA ASN A 20 -1.69 -5.16 -8.99
C ASN A 20 -2.53 -6.34 -8.46
N LEU A 21 -1.90 -7.36 -7.88
CA LEU A 21 -2.56 -8.57 -7.40
C LEU A 21 -2.56 -8.65 -5.88
N TYR A 22 -3.69 -9.08 -5.31
CA TYR A 22 -3.78 -9.45 -3.90
C TYR A 22 -3.12 -10.80 -3.62
N GLY A 23 -2.73 -11.01 -2.37
CA GLY A 23 -2.15 -12.27 -1.89
C GLY A 23 -0.67 -12.19 -1.58
N VAL A 24 -0.10 -13.37 -1.34
CA VAL A 24 1.30 -13.56 -0.96
C VAL A 24 2.13 -13.96 -2.17
N ARG A 25 3.30 -13.35 -2.30
CA ARG A 25 4.26 -13.59 -3.38
C ARG A 25 5.65 -13.72 -2.81
N ASP A 26 6.42 -14.65 -3.36
CA ASP A 26 7.81 -14.84 -2.97
C ASP A 26 8.74 -14.02 -3.86
N ALA A 27 9.77 -13.46 -3.26
CA ALA A 27 10.88 -12.79 -3.92
C ALA A 27 12.19 -13.22 -3.24
N SER A 28 13.32 -12.94 -3.87
CA SER A 28 14.62 -13.29 -3.29
C SER A 28 15.74 -12.36 -3.72
N ILE A 29 16.76 -12.27 -2.89
CA ILE A 29 18.03 -11.61 -3.21
C ILE A 29 19.09 -12.70 -3.17
N CYS A 30 19.89 -12.80 -4.25
CA CYS A 30 20.98 -13.76 -4.36
C CYS A 30 22.19 -13.05 -4.95
N VAL A 31 23.12 -12.63 -4.09
CA VAL A 31 24.33 -11.88 -4.50
C VAL A 31 25.56 -12.62 -4.00
N LYS A 32 26.63 -12.59 -4.79
CA LYS A 32 27.92 -13.20 -4.45
C LYS A 32 29.04 -12.18 -4.57
N GLY A 33 29.97 -12.24 -3.62
CA GLY A 33 31.16 -11.41 -3.66
C GLY A 33 30.94 -10.00 -3.13
N PRO A 34 32.02 -9.19 -3.05
CA PRO A 34 31.91 -7.80 -2.63
C PRO A 34 31.07 -6.99 -3.61
N ARG A 35 30.02 -6.35 -3.14
CA ARG A 35 29.05 -5.59 -3.95
C ARG A 35 28.15 -4.72 -3.08
N TYR A 36 27.79 -3.56 -3.59
CA TYR A 36 26.71 -2.75 -3.05
C TYR A 36 25.35 -3.28 -3.52
N ILE A 37 24.50 -3.68 -2.59
CA ILE A 37 23.19 -4.27 -2.85
C ILE A 37 22.11 -3.20 -2.72
N THR A 38 21.29 -3.09 -3.76
CA THR A 38 20.15 -2.16 -3.83
C THR A 38 18.85 -2.92 -4.05
N ALA A 39 17.72 -2.23 -3.98
CA ALA A 39 16.42 -2.78 -4.29
C ALA A 39 16.35 -3.39 -5.70
N GLN A 40 17.12 -2.87 -6.66
CA GLN A 40 17.23 -3.45 -8.00
C GLN A 40 17.71 -4.92 -8.01
N ASP A 41 18.48 -5.37 -7.01
CA ASP A 41 18.99 -6.73 -6.92
C ASP A 41 17.95 -7.75 -6.40
N ILE A 42 16.73 -7.30 -6.11
CA ILE A 42 15.62 -8.16 -5.73
C ILE A 42 15.03 -8.84 -6.98
N MET A 43 15.07 -10.17 -6.99
CA MET A 43 14.38 -11.00 -7.95
C MET A 43 12.88 -11.02 -7.62
N LEU A 44 12.13 -10.15 -8.29
CA LEU A 44 10.67 -10.01 -8.12
C LEU A 44 9.87 -10.94 -9.04
N PRO A 45 8.67 -11.36 -8.62
CA PRO A 45 7.70 -11.97 -9.51
C PRO A 45 7.10 -10.92 -10.47
N PRO A 46 6.56 -11.33 -11.64
CA PRO A 46 6.07 -10.40 -12.67
C PRO A 46 4.95 -9.44 -12.25
N SER A 47 4.26 -9.70 -11.14
CA SER A 47 3.15 -8.88 -10.64
C SER A 47 3.58 -7.79 -9.65
N VAL A 48 4.87 -7.69 -9.33
CA VAL A 48 5.40 -6.77 -8.33
C VAL A 48 6.50 -5.92 -8.95
N GLU A 49 6.42 -4.62 -8.72
CA GLU A 49 7.36 -3.62 -9.19
C GLU A 49 7.93 -2.86 -7.99
N ILE A 50 9.19 -2.45 -8.09
CA ILE A 50 9.84 -1.56 -7.13
C ILE A 50 9.70 -0.13 -7.63
N VAL A 51 9.30 0.77 -6.74
CA VAL A 51 9.13 2.19 -7.06
C VAL A 51 10.47 2.92 -7.11
N ASP A 52 11.34 2.67 -6.13
CA ASP A 52 12.71 3.19 -6.09
C ASP A 52 13.72 2.04 -6.11
N THR A 53 14.34 1.84 -7.27
CA THR A 53 15.32 0.78 -7.49
C THR A 53 16.68 1.07 -6.83
N ALA A 54 16.95 2.32 -6.48
CA ALA A 54 18.22 2.75 -5.91
C ALA A 54 18.27 2.62 -4.38
N GLN A 55 17.14 2.33 -3.72
CA GLN A 55 17.06 2.15 -2.28
C GLN A 55 18.12 1.13 -1.81
N PRO A 56 19.03 1.52 -0.89
CA PRO A 56 20.10 0.65 -0.43
C PRO A 56 19.58 -0.44 0.48
N ILE A 57 20.21 -1.61 0.43
CA ILE A 57 19.91 -2.76 1.29
C ILE A 57 21.09 -3.10 2.19
N ALA A 58 22.24 -3.39 1.58
CA ALA A 58 23.45 -3.78 2.29
C ALA A 58 24.71 -3.62 1.43
N ASN A 59 25.87 -3.51 2.07
CA ASN A 59 27.18 -3.48 1.45
C ASN A 59 27.98 -4.74 1.82
N LEU A 60 28.34 -5.53 0.82
CA LEU A 60 29.21 -6.69 0.98
C LEU A 60 30.66 -6.26 0.76
N THR A 61 31.47 -6.35 1.81
CA THR A 61 32.90 -6.01 1.78
C THR A 61 33.81 -7.20 1.48
N GLU A 62 33.35 -8.41 1.76
CA GLU A 62 34.12 -9.65 1.67
C GLU A 62 33.47 -10.65 0.70
N PRO A 63 34.22 -11.61 0.14
CA PRO A 63 33.68 -12.62 -0.75
C PRO A 63 32.81 -13.63 0.00
N MET A 64 31.51 -13.34 0.07
CA MET A 64 30.50 -14.21 0.68
C MET A 64 29.25 -14.35 -0.18
N ASP A 65 28.48 -15.41 0.09
CA ASP A 65 27.16 -15.66 -0.50
C ASP A 65 26.09 -14.97 0.37
N PHE A 66 25.44 -13.94 -0.16
CA PHE A 66 24.32 -13.26 0.49
C PHE A 66 23.00 -13.71 -0.10
N ARG A 67 22.11 -14.26 0.74
CA ARG A 67 20.81 -14.77 0.33
C ARG A 67 19.71 -14.35 1.28
N ILE A 68 18.66 -13.73 0.74
CA ILE A 68 17.44 -13.40 1.48
C ILE A 68 16.24 -13.95 0.72
N LYS A 69 15.34 -14.63 1.42
CA LYS A 69 14.00 -14.95 0.92
C LYS A 69 13.00 -13.95 1.49
N LEU A 70 12.21 -13.35 0.62
CA LEU A 70 11.22 -12.34 0.95
C LEU A 70 9.83 -12.89 0.65
N ARG A 71 8.90 -12.61 1.54
CA ARG A 71 7.48 -12.93 1.36
C ARG A 71 6.68 -11.64 1.37
N ILE A 72 6.27 -11.21 0.19
CA ILE A 72 5.58 -9.94 -0.05
C ILE A 72 4.08 -10.22 -0.01
N LYS A 73 3.37 -9.56 0.89
CA LYS A 73 1.91 -9.66 0.99
C LYS A 73 1.29 -8.31 0.66
N ARG A 74 0.35 -8.29 -0.30
CA ARG A 74 -0.50 -7.12 -0.53
C ARG A 74 -1.81 -7.32 0.23
N ASP A 75 -2.09 -6.42 1.16
CA ASP A 75 -3.31 -6.42 1.98
C ASP A 75 -4.04 -5.06 1.92
N ARG A 76 -5.26 -4.98 2.45
CA ARG A 76 -6.02 -3.73 2.62
C ARG A 76 -5.89 -3.23 4.05
N GLY A 77 -5.56 -1.95 4.21
CA GLY A 77 -5.55 -1.28 5.52
C GLY A 77 -4.31 -1.55 6.37
N TYR A 78 -4.35 -1.07 7.62
CA TYR A 78 -3.30 -1.29 8.61
C TYR A 78 -3.64 -2.56 9.40
N HIS A 79 -2.97 -3.67 9.06
CA HIS A 79 -2.99 -4.87 9.88
C HIS A 79 -1.74 -4.88 10.75
N THR A 80 -1.91 -4.66 12.06
CA THR A 80 -0.93 -5.16 13.03
C THR A 80 -1.09 -6.67 13.03
N GLU A 81 -0.34 -7.39 12.19
CA GLU A 81 -0.28 -8.84 12.35
C GLU A 81 0.26 -9.10 13.77
N VAL A 82 -0.57 -9.74 14.61
CA VAL A 82 -0.11 -10.29 15.88
C VAL A 82 1.06 -11.18 15.53
N ARG A 83 2.26 -10.87 16.04
CA ARG A 83 3.49 -11.64 15.86
C ARG A 83 3.22 -13.10 16.25
N LYS A 84 2.75 -13.91 15.31
CA LYS A 84 2.82 -15.35 15.43
C LYS A 84 4.29 -15.64 15.24
N ASN A 85 4.97 -16.04 16.31
CA ASN A 85 6.34 -16.52 16.26
C ASN A 85 6.39 -17.55 15.14
N ALA A 86 6.94 -17.16 14.00
CA ALA A 86 7.10 -18.07 12.90
C ALA A 86 8.17 -19.05 13.37
N GLN A 87 7.76 -20.31 13.57
CA GLN A 87 8.59 -21.40 14.07
C GLN A 87 9.75 -21.74 13.09
N ASP A 88 9.85 -21.05 11.96
CA ASP A 88 10.76 -21.32 10.85
C ASP A 88 12.02 -20.41 10.81
N GLY A 89 12.19 -19.53 11.79
CA GLY A 89 13.32 -18.59 11.83
C GLY A 89 13.16 -17.37 10.90
N SER A 90 11.95 -17.08 10.40
CA SER A 90 11.68 -15.85 9.66
C SER A 90 11.57 -14.63 10.57
N TYR A 91 12.04 -13.49 10.06
CA TYR A 91 11.93 -12.19 10.73
C TYR A 91 10.71 -11.44 10.20
N PRO A 92 9.68 -11.18 11.05
CA PRO A 92 8.56 -10.34 10.63
C PRO A 92 9.03 -8.89 10.49
N ILE A 93 8.69 -8.27 9.36
CA ILE A 93 8.90 -6.85 9.11
C ILE A 93 7.52 -6.18 9.16
N ASP A 94 7.40 -5.11 9.95
CA ASP A 94 6.18 -4.31 9.99
C ASP A 94 5.99 -3.60 8.64
N ALA A 95 5.13 -4.15 7.80
CA ALA A 95 4.84 -3.58 6.48
C ALA A 95 3.92 -2.36 6.62
N VAL A 96 4.45 -1.16 6.34
CA VAL A 96 3.62 0.06 6.26
C VAL A 96 2.86 0.05 4.93
N SER A 97 1.68 -0.56 4.93
CA SER A 97 0.81 -0.67 3.75
C SER A 97 -0.07 0.57 3.53
N MET A 98 0.48 1.76 3.83
CA MET A 98 -0.21 3.06 3.72
C MET A 98 0.47 3.90 2.62
N PRO A 99 0.00 3.84 1.37
CA PRO A 99 0.62 4.52 0.25
C PRO A 99 0.40 6.04 0.27
N VAL A 100 -0.69 6.51 0.89
CA VAL A 100 -0.97 7.93 1.10
C VAL A 100 -0.26 8.39 2.36
N ARG A 101 0.66 9.36 2.21
CA ARG A 101 1.49 9.89 3.30
C ARG A 101 0.85 11.10 3.97
N ASN A 102 0.21 11.96 3.18
CA ASN A 102 -0.45 13.15 3.69
C ASN A 102 -1.61 13.55 2.77
N VAL A 103 -2.63 14.17 3.35
CA VAL A 103 -3.75 14.78 2.62
C VAL A 103 -4.06 16.12 3.26
N ASN A 104 -4.18 17.15 2.43
CA ASN A 104 -4.62 18.48 2.85
C ASN A 104 -5.82 18.89 1.99
N TYR A 105 -6.70 19.73 2.54
CA TYR A 105 -7.82 20.27 1.79
C TYR A 105 -8.16 21.70 2.21
N SER A 106 -8.71 22.46 1.28
CA SER A 106 -9.25 23.78 1.55
C SER A 106 -10.51 24.02 0.71
N ILE A 107 -11.45 24.76 1.28
CA ILE A 107 -12.73 25.09 0.64
C ILE A 107 -12.77 26.59 0.41
N PHE A 108 -13.00 26.99 -0.83
CA PHE A 108 -13.18 28.38 -1.21
C PHE A 108 -14.63 28.60 -1.64
N SER A 109 -15.37 29.35 -0.83
CA SER A 109 -16.72 29.77 -1.18
C SER A 109 -16.66 30.99 -2.08
N CYS A 110 -17.35 30.93 -3.22
CA CYS A 110 -17.45 32.04 -4.16
C CYS A 110 -18.92 32.26 -4.54
N GLY A 111 -19.28 33.50 -4.85
CA GLY A 111 -20.64 33.86 -5.21
C GLY A 111 -20.89 35.36 -5.15
N ASN A 112 -21.86 35.82 -5.94
CA ASN A 112 -22.40 37.17 -5.87
C ASN A 112 -23.93 37.07 -5.82
N GLY A 113 -24.58 37.71 -4.85
CA GLY A 113 -26.03 37.59 -4.61
C GLY A 113 -26.44 36.22 -4.06
N ASN A 114 -27.44 35.57 -4.68
CA ASN A 114 -28.09 34.36 -4.16
C ASN A 114 -27.46 33.03 -4.59
N ALA A 115 -26.51 33.03 -5.55
CA ALA A 115 -25.82 31.83 -5.99
C ALA A 115 -24.48 31.69 -5.26
N LYS A 116 -24.39 30.70 -4.37
CA LYS A 116 -23.15 30.31 -3.68
C LYS A 116 -22.65 29.00 -4.28
N TYR A 117 -21.39 28.98 -4.69
CA TYR A 117 -20.68 27.76 -5.10
C TYR A 117 -19.42 27.61 -4.27
N GLU A 118 -19.01 26.37 -4.05
CA GLU A 118 -17.82 26.03 -3.28
C GLU A 118 -16.82 25.29 -4.18
N ILE A 119 -15.55 25.67 -4.08
CA ILE A 119 -14.45 25.00 -4.76
C ILE A 119 -13.64 24.27 -3.70
N LEU A 120 -13.51 22.95 -3.83
CA LEU A 120 -12.69 22.11 -2.98
C LEU A 120 -11.32 21.90 -3.64
N PHE A 121 -10.26 22.33 -2.96
CA PHE A 121 -8.89 21.99 -3.30
C PHE A 121 -8.44 20.83 -2.42
N VAL A 122 -7.90 19.77 -3.04
CA VAL A 122 -7.37 18.61 -2.33
C VAL A 122 -5.93 18.38 -2.79
N GLU A 123 -5.02 18.30 -1.84
CA GLU A 123 -3.61 17.99 -2.05
C GLU A 123 -3.31 16.62 -1.44
N ILE A 124 -2.73 15.72 -2.23
CA ILE A 124 -2.47 14.33 -1.82
C ILE A 124 -1.01 14.01 -2.11
N TRP A 125 -0.27 13.59 -1.09
CA TRP A 125 1.10 13.10 -1.20
C TRP A 125 1.11 11.59 -1.01
N THR A 126 1.72 10.88 -1.95
CA THR A 126 1.88 9.42 -1.90
C THR A 126 3.35 9.02 -1.94
N ASN A 127 3.65 7.77 -1.57
CA ASN A 127 4.99 7.19 -1.69
C ASN A 127 5.32 6.64 -3.09
N GLY A 128 4.47 6.89 -4.08
CA GLY A 128 4.67 6.46 -5.47
C GLY A 128 4.16 5.06 -5.81
N SER A 129 3.80 4.20 -4.85
CA SER A 129 3.17 2.89 -5.19
C SER A 129 1.76 3.03 -5.74
N LEU A 130 1.12 4.17 -5.47
CA LEU A 130 -0.18 4.59 -5.96
C LEU A 130 -0.08 6.08 -6.30
N THR A 131 -0.60 6.49 -7.44
CA THR A 131 -0.68 7.92 -7.80
C THR A 131 -1.75 8.63 -6.96
N PRO A 132 -1.62 9.95 -6.73
CA PRO A 132 -2.67 10.75 -6.08
C PRO A 132 -4.07 10.58 -6.71
N LYS A 133 -4.12 10.48 -8.05
CA LYS A 133 -5.37 10.27 -8.80
C LYS A 133 -5.99 8.91 -8.53
N GLU A 134 -5.19 7.84 -8.57
CA GLU A 134 -5.67 6.49 -8.25
C GLU A 134 -6.11 6.40 -6.77
N ALA A 135 -5.39 7.06 -5.85
CA ALA A 135 -5.76 7.13 -4.44
C ALA A 135 -7.14 7.79 -4.25
N LEU A 136 -7.39 8.92 -4.91
CA LEU A 136 -8.68 9.60 -4.87
C LEU A 136 -9.79 8.73 -5.47
N TYR A 137 -9.52 8.07 -6.60
CA TYR A 137 -10.47 7.16 -7.24
C TYR A 137 -10.89 6.00 -6.34
N GLU A 138 -9.92 5.30 -5.75
CA GLU A 138 -10.19 4.19 -4.81
C GLU A 138 -10.93 4.68 -3.56
N ALA A 139 -10.58 5.86 -3.04
CA ALA A 139 -11.29 6.47 -1.91
C ALA A 139 -12.75 6.78 -2.25
N SER A 140 -13.02 7.38 -3.41
CA SER A 140 -14.38 7.67 -3.87
C SER A 140 -15.19 6.38 -4.07
N ARG A 141 -14.60 5.35 -4.69
CA ARG A 141 -15.26 4.05 -4.86
C ARG A 141 -15.61 3.42 -3.52
N ASN A 142 -14.67 3.40 -2.57
CA ASN A 142 -14.94 2.87 -1.22
C ASN A 142 -16.02 3.68 -0.48
N LEU A 143 -16.06 5.00 -0.66
CA LEU A 143 -17.09 5.86 -0.07
C LEU A 143 -18.47 5.55 -0.65
N ILE A 144 -18.57 5.37 -1.97
CA ILE A 144 -19.83 4.97 -2.62
C ILE A 144 -20.27 3.60 -2.12
N ASP A 145 -19.37 2.60 -2.15
CA ASP A 145 -19.63 1.24 -1.68
C ASP A 145 -20.14 1.23 -0.22
N LEU A 146 -19.63 2.13 0.62
CA LEU A 146 -20.07 2.29 2.01
C LEU A 146 -21.52 2.80 2.13
N PHE A 147 -21.96 3.70 1.24
CA PHE A 147 -23.30 4.30 1.29
C PHE A 147 -24.36 3.54 0.50
N LEU A 148 -23.97 2.69 -0.46
CA LEU A 148 -24.91 1.91 -1.29
C LEU A 148 -26.00 1.16 -0.48
N PRO A 149 -25.70 0.48 0.65
CA PRO A 149 -26.74 -0.23 1.41
C PRO A 149 -27.88 0.66 1.91
N PHE A 150 -27.61 1.93 2.21
CA PHE A 150 -28.62 2.86 2.72
C PHE A 150 -29.59 3.33 1.61
N LEU A 151 -29.19 3.27 0.35
CA LEU A 151 -30.04 3.64 -0.79
C LEU A 151 -31.09 2.57 -1.09
N HIS A 152 -30.82 1.30 -0.76
CA HIS A 152 -31.74 0.18 -1.02
C HIS A 152 -32.82 -0.01 0.05
N THR A 153 -32.83 0.81 1.11
CA THR A 153 -33.78 0.66 2.22
C THR A 153 -35.18 1.23 1.88
N GLU A 154 -35.34 1.97 0.77
CA GLU A 154 -36.62 2.58 0.39
C GLU A 154 -37.52 1.69 -0.50
N GLU A 155 -37.00 0.61 -1.12
CA GLU A 155 -37.76 -0.18 -2.11
C GLU A 155 -38.59 -1.34 -1.52
N GLU A 156 -38.36 -1.75 -0.26
CA GLU A 156 -39.08 -2.87 0.37
C GLU A 156 -40.37 -2.45 1.10
N GLY A 157 -40.66 -1.15 1.20
CA GLY A 157 -41.85 -0.62 1.88
C GLY A 157 -43.14 -0.61 1.05
N THR A 158 -43.09 -0.82 -0.27
CA THR A 158 -44.25 -0.62 -1.16
C THR A 158 -44.98 -1.91 -1.58
N ARG A 159 -44.57 -3.10 -1.08
CA ARG A 159 -45.17 -4.40 -1.47
C ARG A 159 -46.25 -4.95 -0.53
N PHE A 160 -46.75 -4.19 0.44
CA PHE A 160 -47.83 -4.62 1.33
C PHE A 160 -49.05 -3.69 1.23
N GLN A 161 -49.77 -3.68 0.10
CA GLN A 161 -51.17 -3.24 0.10
C GLN A 161 -52.06 -3.70 -1.07
N GLU A 162 -51.57 -4.44 -2.05
CA GLU A 162 -52.44 -5.06 -3.06
C GLU A 162 -52.64 -6.54 -2.76
N ASN A 163 -53.60 -6.83 -1.87
CA ASN A 163 -54.43 -8.04 -1.90
C ASN A 163 -55.61 -7.83 -0.97
N LYS A 164 -56.59 -7.05 -1.44
CA LYS A 164 -57.99 -7.16 -1.01
C LYS A 164 -58.75 -7.81 -2.17
N ASN A 165 -59.23 -9.03 -1.95
CA ASN A 165 -60.55 -9.51 -2.35
C ASN A 165 -60.86 -10.78 -1.56
#